data_AF-A0A1W6JWI8-F1
#
_entry.id   AF-A0A1W6JWI8-F1
#
_cell.length_a   1.000
_cell.length_b   1.000
_cell.length_c   1.000
_cell.angle_alpha   90.00
_cell.angle_beta   90.00
_cell.angle_gamma   90.00
#
_symmetry.space_group_name_H-M   'P 1'
#
loop_
_entity.id
_entity.type
_entity.pdbx_description
1 polymer ?
#
loop_
_entity_poly.entity_id
_entity_poly.type
_entity_poly.pdbx_seq_one_letter_code
_entity_poly.pdbx_strand_id
1 'polypeptide(L)'
;MKVKITYDDGFEEEIEPKKVEIIEGKDDKNIAHYKFTSNGEKIIIIHIYVPTKEKATVFPQQLKEKVKNSVPKTDKNYLNQADSLIRRAESMSNISAFMTPSKPKCFYCGDIAVNEHQGKHVCSSCFTMLMKYNPESKEFQNYLKNKVKDKWMNT
;
A
#
# COMPACT_ATOMS: atom_id res chain seq x y z
N MET A 1 -8.95 -6.97 -32.07
CA MET A 1 -9.24 -5.57 -31.69
C MET A 1 -8.10 -4.77 -32.27
N LYS A 2 -8.37 -3.74 -33.07
CA LYS A 2 -7.31 -2.87 -33.60
C LYS A 2 -7.27 -1.59 -32.79
N VAL A 3 -6.07 -1.14 -32.45
CA VAL A 3 -5.85 0.12 -31.72
C VAL A 3 -4.91 0.98 -32.54
N LYS A 4 -5.29 2.24 -32.70
CA LYS A 4 -4.48 3.25 -33.37
C LYS A 4 -3.73 4.05 -32.31
N ILE A 5 -2.42 4.18 -32.48
CA ILE A 5 -1.56 5.00 -31.64
C ILE A 5 -1.21 6.24 -32.47
N THR A 6 -1.52 7.42 -31.94
CA THR A 6 -1.08 8.69 -32.51
C THR A 6 -0.01 9.26 -31.60
N TYR A 7 1.17 9.51 -32.15
CA TYR A 7 2.32 10.08 -31.47
C TYR A 7 2.29 11.62 -31.56
N ASP A 8 3.03 12.29 -30.68
CA ASP A 8 3.09 13.76 -30.63
C ASP A 8 3.67 14.40 -31.91
N ASP A 9 4.46 13.64 -32.67
CA ASP A 9 5.02 14.03 -33.97
C ASP A 9 4.02 13.83 -35.14
N GLY A 10 2.79 13.39 -34.83
CA GLY A 10 1.76 13.09 -35.82
C GLY A 10 1.96 11.74 -36.52
N PHE A 11 2.96 10.94 -36.15
CA PHE A 11 3.09 9.58 -36.62
C PHE A 11 1.93 8.73 -36.08
N GLU A 12 1.42 7.84 -36.93
CA GLU A 12 0.31 6.96 -36.57
C GLU A 12 0.67 5.52 -36.90
N GLU A 13 0.40 4.61 -35.97
CA GLU A 13 0.51 3.17 -36.23
C GLU A 13 -0.72 2.42 -35.74
N GLU A 14 -1.11 1.39 -36.49
CA GLU A 14 -2.15 0.45 -36.08
C GLU A 14 -1.50 -0.79 -35.47
N ILE A 15 -1.91 -1.12 -34.25
CA ILE A 15 -1.48 -2.32 -33.56
C ILE A 15 -2.68 -3.25 -33.29
N GLU A 16 -2.41 -4.55 -33.30
CA GLU A 16 -3.37 -5.57 -32.90
C GLU A 16 -2.91 -6.25 -31.59
N PRO A 17 -3.36 -5.73 -30.43
CA PRO A 17 -3.01 -6.32 -29.14
C PRO A 17 -3.68 -7.68 -28.95
N LYS A 18 -2.91 -8.64 -28.43
CA LYS A 18 -3.38 -10.00 -28.16
C LYS A 18 -4.10 -10.06 -26.82
N LYS A 19 -5.22 -10.77 -26.77
CA LYS A 19 -5.92 -11.02 -25.51
C LYS A 19 -5.08 -11.94 -24.63
N VAL A 20 -4.83 -11.54 -23.39
CA VAL A 20 -4.03 -12.30 -22.43
C VAL A 20 -4.94 -13.04 -21.48
N GLU A 21 -5.83 -12.31 -20.81
CA GLU A 21 -6.62 -12.85 -19.72
C GLU A 21 -7.91 -12.03 -19.48
N ILE A 22 -8.80 -12.60 -18.67
CA ILE A 22 -10.03 -11.94 -18.21
C ILE A 22 -10.00 -11.92 -16.68
N ILE A 23 -9.82 -10.72 -16.14
CA ILE A 23 -9.74 -10.44 -14.71
C ILE A 23 -11.15 -10.30 -14.16
N GLU A 24 -11.40 -10.91 -13.00
CA GLU A 24 -12.66 -10.73 -12.25
C GLU A 24 -12.74 -9.28 -11.77
N GLY A 25 -13.74 -8.55 -12.25
CA GLY A 25 -13.96 -7.15 -11.85
C GLY A 25 -14.98 -7.05 -10.72
N LYS A 26 -15.01 -5.90 -10.05
CA LYS A 26 -16.07 -5.58 -9.10
C LYS A 26 -17.36 -5.28 -9.88
N ASP A 27 -18.52 -5.61 -9.31
CA ASP A 27 -19.85 -5.32 -9.85
C ASP A 27 -20.19 -6.04 -11.19
N ASP A 28 -19.88 -7.35 -11.30
CA ASP A 28 -20.19 -8.22 -12.45
C ASP A 28 -19.61 -7.79 -13.81
N LYS A 29 -18.68 -6.83 -13.80
CA LYS A 29 -17.98 -6.37 -15.02
C LYS A 29 -16.56 -6.89 -15.02
N ASN A 30 -16.37 -8.08 -15.61
CA ASN A 30 -15.04 -8.61 -15.84
C ASN A 30 -14.24 -7.70 -16.78
N ILE A 31 -12.92 -7.79 -16.71
CA ILE A 31 -12.03 -6.93 -17.49
C ILE A 31 -11.18 -7.82 -18.40
N ALA A 32 -11.30 -7.66 -19.70
CA ALA A 32 -10.41 -8.27 -20.68
C ALA A 32 -9.11 -7.46 -20.75
N HIS A 33 -7.99 -8.13 -20.49
CA HIS A 33 -6.65 -7.58 -20.64
C HIS A 33 -6.09 -7.98 -22.00
N TYR A 34 -5.68 -6.99 -22.78
CA TYR A 34 -4.96 -7.15 -24.04
C TYR A 34 -3.55 -6.59 -23.90
N LYS A 35 -2.57 -7.28 -24.47
CA LYS A 35 -1.16 -6.89 -24.46
C LYS A 35 -0.60 -6.85 -25.88
N PHE A 36 0.11 -5.79 -26.19
CA PHE A 36 0.96 -5.69 -27.36
C PHE A 36 2.40 -5.42 -26.93
N THR A 37 3.35 -6.08 -27.59
CA THR A 37 4.78 -5.88 -27.37
C THR A 37 5.49 -5.86 -28.71
N SER A 38 6.25 -4.80 -28.97
CA SER A 38 7.15 -4.71 -30.11
C SER A 38 8.58 -4.48 -29.62
N ASN A 39 9.51 -5.29 -30.12
CA ASN A 39 10.95 -5.23 -29.83
C ASN A 39 11.73 -4.84 -31.09
N GLY A 40 11.30 -3.77 -31.76
CA GLY A 40 11.99 -3.19 -32.92
C GLY A 40 13.08 -2.21 -32.50
N GLU A 41 13.23 -1.11 -33.24
CA GLU A 41 14.13 0.00 -32.89
C GLU A 41 13.77 0.68 -31.56
N LYS A 42 12.50 0.56 -31.13
CA LYS A 42 11.97 1.00 -29.85
C LYS A 42 11.24 -0.15 -29.18
N ILE A 43 11.36 -0.26 -27.85
CA ILE A 43 10.59 -1.21 -27.05
C ILE A 43 9.24 -0.57 -26.73
N ILE A 44 8.16 -1.13 -27.29
CA ILE A 44 6.79 -0.65 -27.07
C ILE A 44 6.03 -1.74 -26.33
N ILE A 45 5.48 -1.41 -25.16
CA ILE A 45 4.66 -2.31 -24.35
C ILE A 45 3.34 -1.60 -24.05
N ILE A 46 2.23 -2.17 -24.52
CA ILE A 46 0.90 -1.59 -24.38
C ILE A 46 -0.01 -2.58 -23.69
N HIS A 47 -0.67 -2.11 -22.63
CA HIS A 47 -1.67 -2.86 -21.86
C HIS A 47 -3.00 -2.14 -22.01
N ILE A 48 -4.02 -2.87 -22.46
CA ILE A 48 -5.37 -2.33 -22.67
C ILE A 48 -6.35 -3.16 -21.85
N TYR A 49 -7.19 -2.47 -21.07
CA TYR A 49 -8.16 -3.07 -20.17
C TYR A 49 -9.56 -2.65 -20.60
N VAL A 50 -10.38 -3.61 -21.03
CA VAL A 50 -11.73 -3.35 -21.55
C VAL A 50 -12.75 -4.13 -20.74
N PRO A 51 -13.83 -3.50 -20.26
CA PRO A 51 -14.94 -4.23 -19.65
C PRO A 51 -15.50 -5.29 -20.61
N THR A 52 -15.65 -6.52 -20.13
CA THR A 52 -16.18 -7.67 -20.87
C THR A 52 -17.23 -8.41 -20.04
N LYS A 53 -18.15 -9.08 -20.74
CA LYS A 53 -19.12 -10.01 -20.15
C LYS A 53 -18.61 -11.45 -20.11
N GLU A 54 -17.41 -11.70 -20.61
CA GLU A 54 -16.81 -13.03 -20.63
C GLU A 54 -16.41 -13.47 -19.22
N LYS A 55 -16.40 -14.78 -18.97
CA LYS A 55 -16.02 -15.34 -17.65
C LYS A 55 -14.54 -15.10 -17.36
N ALA A 56 -14.21 -14.83 -16.11
CA ALA A 56 -12.84 -14.64 -15.68
C ALA A 56 -11.99 -15.89 -15.93
N THR A 57 -10.79 -15.70 -16.47
CA THR A 57 -9.81 -16.77 -16.77
C THR A 57 -8.61 -16.76 -15.83
N VAL A 58 -8.51 -15.78 -14.93
CA VAL A 58 -7.30 -15.50 -14.11
C VAL A 58 -7.19 -16.32 -12.82
N PHE A 59 -8.07 -17.29 -12.55
CA PHE A 59 -7.92 -18.14 -11.36
C PHE A 59 -8.02 -19.65 -11.66
N PRO A 60 -6.99 -20.44 -11.30
CA PRO A 60 -7.16 -21.85 -11.05
C PRO A 60 -8.07 -21.98 -9.82
N GLN A 61 -9.34 -22.32 -10.03
CA GLN A 61 -10.32 -22.53 -8.94
C GLN A 61 -9.79 -23.46 -7.83
N GLN A 62 -8.87 -24.36 -8.18
CA GLN A 62 -8.26 -25.36 -7.29
C GLN A 62 -7.37 -24.79 -6.16
N LEU A 63 -6.82 -23.57 -6.30
CA LEU A 63 -5.97 -22.95 -5.27
C LEU A 63 -6.78 -22.35 -4.12
N LYS A 64 -7.94 -21.74 -4.41
CA LYS A 64 -8.83 -21.19 -3.37
C LYS A 64 -9.38 -22.30 -2.47
N GLU A 65 -9.77 -23.45 -3.05
CA GLU A 65 -10.26 -24.60 -2.28
C GLU A 65 -9.15 -25.31 -1.50
N LYS A 66 -7.96 -25.47 -2.07
CA LYS A 66 -6.81 -26.05 -1.36
C LYS A 66 -6.41 -25.23 -0.15
N VAL A 67 -6.34 -23.90 -0.27
CA VAL A 67 -6.04 -23.00 0.86
C VAL A 67 -7.13 -23.07 1.93
N LYS A 68 -8.41 -23.17 1.53
CA LYS A 68 -9.52 -23.28 2.48
C LYS A 68 -9.52 -24.59 3.27
N ASN A 69 -9.06 -25.68 2.64
CA ASN A 69 -8.99 -27.02 3.22
C ASN A 69 -7.67 -27.31 3.95
N SER A 70 -6.61 -26.52 3.74
CA SER A 70 -5.30 -26.68 4.38
C SER A 70 -5.11 -25.83 5.63
N VAL A 71 -6.08 -24.99 6.00
CA VAL A 71 -6.09 -24.36 7.33
C VAL A 71 -6.44 -25.44 8.35
N PRO A 72 -5.51 -25.86 9.22
CA PRO A 72 -5.84 -26.83 10.26
C PRO A 72 -6.98 -26.27 11.11
N LYS A 73 -7.91 -27.15 11.51
CA LYS A 73 -8.97 -26.81 12.49
C LYS A 73 -8.31 -26.55 13.84
N THR A 74 -7.68 -25.39 13.99
CA THR A 74 -7.06 -24.96 15.23
C THR A 74 -8.17 -24.68 16.24
N ASP A 75 -7.96 -25.15 17.47
CA ASP A 75 -8.86 -25.06 18.61
C ASP A 75 -9.61 -23.73 18.67
N LYS A 76 -10.95 -23.78 18.78
CA LYS A 76 -11.83 -22.59 18.79
C LYS A 76 -11.46 -21.56 19.88
N ASN A 77 -10.75 -21.98 20.92
CA ASN A 77 -10.26 -21.11 21.98
C ASN A 77 -9.04 -20.26 21.57
N TYR A 78 -8.23 -20.74 20.61
CA TYR A 78 -7.08 -19.98 20.07
C TYR A 78 -7.54 -18.87 19.10
N LEU A 79 -8.58 -19.15 18.31
CA LEU A 79 -9.24 -18.16 17.45
C LEU A 79 -9.75 -16.96 18.26
N ASN A 80 -10.38 -17.18 19.42
CA ASN A 80 -10.91 -16.08 20.21
C ASN A 80 -9.83 -15.14 20.78
N GLN A 81 -8.66 -15.65 21.17
CA GLN A 81 -7.59 -14.79 21.67
C GLN A 81 -6.90 -14.04 20.53
N ALA A 82 -6.60 -14.73 19.43
CA ALA A 82 -6.01 -14.11 18.24
C ALA A 82 -6.96 -13.08 17.61
N ASP A 83 -8.24 -13.41 17.45
CA ASP A 83 -9.25 -12.48 16.92
C ASP A 83 -9.53 -11.34 17.89
N SER A 84 -9.40 -11.52 19.21
CA SER A 84 -9.49 -10.41 20.17
C SER A 84 -8.30 -9.45 20.06
N LEU A 85 -7.11 -9.98 19.80
CA LEU A 85 -5.88 -9.21 19.60
C LEU A 85 -5.89 -8.52 18.23
N ILE A 86 -6.37 -9.20 17.20
CA ILE A 86 -6.57 -8.66 15.85
C ILE A 86 -7.66 -7.60 15.87
N ARG A 87 -8.82 -7.84 16.51
CA ARG A 87 -9.86 -6.81 16.66
C ARG A 87 -9.42 -5.63 17.50
N ARG A 88 -8.57 -5.82 18.52
CA ARG A 88 -7.93 -4.71 19.24
C ARG A 88 -6.99 -3.94 18.31
N ALA A 89 -6.14 -4.63 17.56
CA ALA A 89 -5.24 -4.03 16.58
C ALA A 89 -6.01 -3.32 15.45
N GLU A 90 -7.13 -3.88 14.99
CA GLU A 90 -8.02 -3.32 13.98
C GLU A 90 -8.84 -2.15 14.52
N SER A 91 -9.27 -2.17 15.78
CA SER A 91 -9.90 -1.01 16.41
C SER A 91 -8.92 0.15 16.57
N MET A 92 -7.64 -0.15 16.81
CA MET A 92 -6.57 0.83 16.84
C MET A 92 -6.17 1.31 15.43
N SER A 93 -6.31 0.47 14.40
CA SER A 93 -5.97 0.82 13.01
C SER A 93 -7.13 1.48 12.25
N ASN A 94 -8.39 1.19 12.57
CA ASN A 94 -9.57 1.78 11.91
C ASN A 94 -9.84 3.22 12.35
N ILE A 95 -9.32 3.66 13.52
CA ILE A 95 -9.27 5.08 13.87
C ILE A 95 -8.25 5.84 12.99
N SER A 96 -7.33 5.13 12.32
CA SER A 96 -6.32 5.74 11.42
C SER A 96 -6.69 5.69 9.92
N ALA A 97 -7.84 5.12 9.55
CA ALA A 97 -8.21 4.87 8.15
C ALA A 97 -8.85 6.06 7.41
N PHE A 98 -9.15 7.17 8.11
CA PHE A 98 -9.64 8.41 7.48
C PHE A 98 -8.56 9.50 7.48
N MET A 99 -7.42 9.30 6.79
CA MET A 99 -6.67 10.33 6.03
C MET A 99 -5.23 9.89 5.66
N THR A 100 -4.96 9.81 4.35
CA THR A 100 -3.64 9.95 3.66
C THR A 100 -2.55 8.87 3.88
N PRO A 101 -1.64 8.66 2.89
CA PRO A 101 -0.48 7.77 3.06
C PRO A 101 0.26 8.17 4.32
N SER A 102 0.33 7.26 5.31
CA SER A 102 0.82 7.58 6.63
C SER A 102 2.26 8.06 6.54
N LYS A 103 2.46 9.38 6.60
CA LYS A 103 3.79 9.98 6.67
C LYS A 103 4.54 9.32 7.84
N PRO A 104 5.84 9.00 7.68
CA PRO A 104 6.60 8.32 8.73
C PRO A 104 6.46 9.09 10.05
N LYS A 105 6.32 8.39 11.17
CA LYS A 105 6.22 9.01 12.50
C LYS A 105 7.60 9.19 13.11
N CYS A 106 7.76 10.26 13.88
CA CYS A 106 8.98 10.59 14.61
C CYS A 106 9.22 9.53 15.69
N PHE A 107 10.42 8.94 15.69
CA PHE A 107 10.85 7.93 16.66
C PHE A 107 10.70 8.40 18.13
N TYR A 108 10.85 9.70 18.39
CA TYR A 108 10.91 10.24 19.75
C TYR A 108 9.58 10.78 20.31
N CYS A 109 8.71 11.36 19.46
CA CYS A 109 7.48 12.01 19.93
C CYS A 109 6.21 11.61 19.15
N GLY A 110 6.35 10.77 18.12
CA GLY A 110 5.22 10.28 17.32
C GLY A 110 4.55 11.33 16.43
N ASP A 111 5.09 12.55 16.33
CA ASP A 111 4.68 13.56 15.34
C ASP A 111 5.07 13.13 13.93
N ILE A 112 4.56 13.82 12.90
CA ILE A 112 4.94 13.57 11.51
C ILE A 112 6.45 13.82 11.33
N ALA A 113 7.18 12.79 10.90
CA ALA A 113 8.59 12.87 10.57
C ALA A 113 8.78 13.44 9.16
N VAL A 114 9.78 14.31 9.06
CA VAL A 114 10.18 14.96 7.80
C VAL A 114 11.70 14.98 7.62
N ASN A 115 12.45 14.49 8.62
CA ASN A 115 13.91 14.39 8.62
C ASN A 115 14.37 13.00 9.07
N GLU A 116 15.67 12.74 8.95
CA GLU A 116 16.33 11.54 9.45
C GLU A 116 17.56 11.91 10.30
N HIS A 117 17.74 11.25 11.45
CA HIS A 117 18.90 11.42 12.32
C HIS A 117 19.40 10.04 12.77
N GLN A 118 20.65 9.70 12.44
CA GLN A 118 21.26 8.40 12.75
C GLN A 118 20.39 7.20 12.33
N GLY A 119 19.83 7.22 11.12
CA GLY A 119 18.99 6.13 10.60
C GLY A 119 17.55 6.11 11.14
N LYS A 120 17.14 7.10 11.95
CA LYS A 120 15.80 7.18 12.53
C LYS A 120 15.01 8.33 11.94
N HIS A 121 13.74 8.12 11.62
CA HIS A 121 12.84 9.19 11.19
C HIS A 121 12.48 10.12 12.36
N VAL A 122 12.67 11.43 12.16
CA VAL A 122 12.49 12.46 13.19
C VAL A 122 11.67 13.65 12.65
N CYS A 123 10.81 14.24 13.47
CA CYS A 123 10.12 15.49 13.13
C CYS A 123 11.07 16.70 13.23
N SER A 124 10.77 17.81 12.55
CA SER A 124 11.64 19.00 12.53
C SER A 124 12.05 19.47 13.92
N SER A 125 11.12 19.54 14.87
CA SER A 125 11.42 20.05 16.22
C SER A 125 12.39 19.14 16.98
N CYS A 126 12.19 17.81 16.91
CA CYS A 126 13.11 16.86 17.53
C CYS A 126 14.46 16.86 16.81
N PHE A 127 14.49 17.01 15.48
CA PHE A 127 15.72 17.12 14.71
C PHE A 127 16.54 18.35 15.12
N THR A 128 15.93 19.52 15.24
CA THR A 128 16.61 20.75 15.70
C THR A 128 17.22 20.59 17.09
N MET A 129 16.52 19.90 18.01
CA MET A 129 17.05 19.64 19.34
C MET A 129 18.20 18.62 19.32
N LEU A 130 18.10 17.58 18.48
CA LEU A 130 19.16 16.57 18.32
C LEU A 130 20.44 17.13 17.66
N MET A 131 20.30 18.15 16.83
CA MET A 131 21.46 18.87 16.27
C MET A 131 22.21 19.71 17.31
N LYS A 132 21.56 20.05 18.44
CA LYS A 132 22.16 20.84 19.52
C LYS A 132 22.56 20.00 20.73
N TYR A 133 21.83 18.92 20.99
CA TYR A 133 21.97 18.10 22.18
C TYR A 133 21.83 16.62 21.83
N ASN A 134 22.67 15.77 22.42
CA ASN A 134 22.63 14.33 22.18
C ASN A 134 21.30 13.71 22.68
N PRO A 135 20.80 12.58 22.14
CA PRO A 135 19.57 11.96 22.62
C PRO A 135 19.58 11.61 24.12
N GLU A 136 20.75 11.39 24.71
CA GLU A 136 20.94 11.06 26.14
C GLU A 136 21.06 12.30 27.04
N SER A 137 21.10 13.51 26.45
CA SER A 137 21.23 14.76 27.20
C SER A 137 19.98 15.03 28.05
N LYS A 138 20.17 15.66 29.22
CA LYS A 138 19.05 16.05 30.10
C LYS A 138 18.14 17.06 29.42
N GLU A 139 18.71 17.93 28.59
CA GLU A 139 18.03 18.96 27.81
C GLU A 139 17.04 18.34 26.83
N PHE A 140 17.45 17.33 26.07
CA PHE A 140 16.58 16.65 25.12
C PHE A 140 15.49 15.83 25.84
N GLN A 141 15.84 15.13 26.92
CA GLN A 141 14.88 14.35 27.71
C GLN A 141 13.80 15.22 28.36
N ASN A 142 14.18 16.39 28.91
CA ASN A 142 13.23 17.35 29.45
C ASN A 142 12.31 17.93 28.37
N TYR A 143 12.88 18.29 27.21
CA TYR A 143 12.10 18.73 26.06
C TYR A 143 11.08 17.67 25.62
N LEU A 144 11.50 16.40 25.47
CA LEU A 144 10.60 15.31 25.08
C LEU A 144 9.50 15.10 26.11
N LYS A 145 9.84 15.12 27.40
CA LYS A 145 8.87 14.94 28.49
C LYS A 145 7.77 16.01 28.44
N ASN A 146 8.14 17.28 28.26
CA ASN A 146 7.18 18.37 28.16
C ASN A 146 6.33 18.23 26.89
N LYS A 147 6.98 17.96 25.75
CA LYS A 147 6.30 17.83 24.47
C LYS A 147 5.29 16.67 24.42
N VAL A 148 5.62 15.54 25.06
CA VAL A 148 4.70 14.40 25.16
C VAL A 148 3.59 14.71 26.16
N LYS A 149 3.89 15.31 27.32
CA LYS A 149 2.89 15.65 28.33
C LYS A 149 1.77 16.54 27.76
N ASP A 150 2.12 17.57 27.00
CA ASP A 150 1.14 18.48 26.38
C ASP A 150 0.23 17.77 25.38
N LYS A 151 0.68 16.65 24.80
CA LYS A 151 -0.08 15.85 23.85
C LYS A 151 -1.15 15.00 24.53
N TRP A 152 -0.87 14.48 25.74
CA TRP A 152 -1.83 13.68 26.51
C TRP A 152 -2.87 14.53 27.24
N MET A 153 -2.57 15.80 27.54
CA MET A 153 -3.53 16.71 28.18
C MET A 153 -4.54 17.33 27.21
N ASN A 154 -4.30 17.23 25.89
CA ASN A 154 -5.12 17.84 24.84
C ASN A 154 -5.83 16.81 23.92
N THR A 155 -5.93 15.56 24.36
CA THR A 155 -6.73 14.47 23.77
C THR A 155 -7.72 13.96 24.80
#